data_AF-A0A2N6PPN6-F1
#
_entry.id   AF-A0A2N6PPN6-F1
#
_cell.length_a   1.000
_cell.length_b   1.000
_cell.length_c   1.000
_cell.angle_alpha   90.00
_cell.angle_beta   90.00
_cell.angle_gamma   90.00
#
_symmetry.space_group_name_H-M   'P 1'
#
loop_
_entity.id
_entity.type
_entity.pdbx_description
1 polymer ?
#
loop_
_entity_poly.entity_id
_entity_poly.type
_entity_poly.pdbx_seq_one_letter_code
_entity_poly.pdbx_strand_id
1 'polypeptide(L)'
;MTIYLTEKQIEKINALAIQRYSPNEKIQTVSPSALNMIVNLPEQFVFGKPLCPTIFDKATILFVQLIKKNVFANANKRTAFFVLVKFLQLNQYRFSVTVEEAVNMCVTIAVESLTDESLTTYTKWVSEHSFRINGKK
;
A
#
# COMPACT_ATOMS: atom_id res chain seq x y z
N MET A 1 13.98 2.72 12.89
CA MET A 1 12.90 3.71 12.70
C MET A 1 12.18 3.37 11.41
N THR A 2 10.84 3.36 11.38
CA THR A 2 10.07 3.12 10.15
C THR A 2 10.06 4.40 9.31
N ILE A 3 10.30 4.28 8.01
CA ILE A 3 10.23 5.39 7.05
C ILE A 3 8.87 5.35 6.36
N TYR A 4 8.07 6.39 6.54
CA TYR A 4 6.71 6.49 6.01
C TYR A 4 6.66 7.33 4.72
N LEU A 5 5.64 7.07 3.90
CA LEU A 5 5.32 7.90 2.73
C LEU A 5 4.36 9.00 3.14
N THR A 6 4.59 10.21 2.63
CA THR A 6 3.67 11.34 2.75
C THR A 6 2.57 11.28 1.70
N GLU A 7 1.46 12.01 1.92
CA GLU A 7 0.37 12.16 0.94
C GLU A 7 0.90 12.58 -0.43
N LYS A 8 1.75 13.62 -0.47
CA LYS A 8 2.37 14.12 -1.71
C LYS A 8 3.21 13.06 -2.44
N GLN A 9 3.90 12.19 -1.71
CA GLN A 9 4.65 11.09 -2.32
C GLN A 9 3.72 10.04 -2.92
N ILE A 10 2.60 9.74 -2.27
CA ILE A 10 1.57 8.83 -2.80
C ILE A 10 0.88 9.43 -4.03
N GLU A 11 0.51 10.72 -3.98
CA GLU A 11 -0.04 11.44 -5.13
C GLU A 11 0.92 11.43 -6.32
N LYS A 12 2.22 11.62 -6.06
CA LYS A 12 3.26 11.52 -7.10
C LYS A 12 3.34 10.10 -7.67
N ILE A 13 3.22 9.07 -6.85
CA ILE A 13 3.17 7.67 -7.32
C ILE A 13 1.94 7.46 -8.23
N ASN A 14 0.78 7.98 -7.86
CA ASN A 14 -0.44 7.92 -8.69
C ASN A 14 -0.22 8.60 -10.05
N ALA A 15 0.31 9.82 -10.04
CA ALA A 15 0.59 10.59 -11.25
C ALA A 15 1.55 9.84 -12.19
N LEU A 16 2.64 9.28 -11.64
CA LEU A 16 3.61 8.49 -12.41
C LEU A 16 3.00 7.20 -12.98
N ALA A 17 2.13 6.53 -12.22
CA ALA A 17 1.44 5.34 -12.70
C ALA A 17 0.50 5.65 -13.88
N ILE A 18 -0.26 6.75 -13.79
CA ILE A 18 -1.14 7.19 -14.87
C ILE A 18 -0.34 7.58 -16.11
N GLN A 19 0.68 8.44 -15.96
CA GLN A 19 1.52 8.87 -17.08
C GLN A 19 2.18 7.70 -17.80
N ARG A 20 2.59 6.65 -17.07
CA ARG A 20 3.28 5.50 -17.64
C ARG A 20 2.35 4.53 -18.38
N TYR A 21 1.15 4.29 -17.85
CA TYR A 21 0.30 3.17 -18.28
C TYR A 21 -1.03 3.59 -18.90
N SER A 22 -1.48 4.82 -18.66
CA SER A 22 -2.77 5.33 -19.12
C SER A 22 -2.76 6.87 -19.18
N PRO A 23 -1.88 7.49 -19.99
CA PRO A 23 -1.58 8.93 -19.93
C PRO A 23 -2.78 9.86 -20.20
N ASN A 24 -3.86 9.33 -20.77
CA ASN A 24 -5.09 10.07 -21.05
C ASN A 24 -6.09 10.06 -19.86
N GLU A 25 -5.83 9.27 -18.80
CA GLU A 25 -6.66 9.26 -17.60
C GLU A 25 -6.42 10.50 -16.73
N LYS A 26 -7.47 10.97 -16.05
CA LYS A 26 -7.38 12.12 -15.15
C LYS A 26 -6.55 11.79 -13.90
N ILE A 27 -5.55 12.64 -13.62
CA ILE A 27 -4.78 12.64 -12.37
C ILE A 27 -5.50 13.57 -11.37
N GLN A 28 -6.11 13.00 -10.34
CA GLN A 28 -6.81 13.78 -9.31
C GLN A 28 -7.01 12.96 -8.04
N THR A 29 -6.69 13.56 -6.89
CA THR A 29 -7.14 13.08 -5.57
C THR A 29 -8.60 13.47 -5.39
N VAL A 30 -9.51 12.50 -5.26
CA VAL A 30 -10.95 12.72 -5.09
C VAL A 30 -11.38 12.71 -3.62
N SER A 31 -10.55 12.17 -2.73
CA SER A 31 -10.83 12.14 -1.29
C SER A 31 -9.59 12.44 -0.45
N PRO A 32 -9.17 13.73 -0.35
CA PRO A 32 -7.98 14.12 0.40
C PRO A 32 -8.04 13.74 1.89
N SER A 33 -9.21 13.87 2.54
CA SER A 33 -9.38 13.48 3.94
C SER A 33 -9.17 11.97 4.15
N ALA A 34 -9.66 11.15 3.23
CA ALA A 34 -9.43 9.71 3.27
C ALA A 34 -7.96 9.37 3.04
N LEU A 35 -7.28 10.03 2.10
CA LEU A 35 -5.84 9.85 1.87
C LEU A 35 -5.04 10.22 3.12
N ASN A 36 -5.33 11.35 3.76
CA ASN A 36 -4.72 11.76 5.01
C ASN A 36 -4.91 10.70 6.11
N MET A 37 -6.14 10.21 6.30
CA MET A 37 -6.42 9.13 7.26
C MET A 37 -5.56 7.89 6.97
N ILE A 38 -5.53 7.44 5.71
CA ILE A 38 -4.79 6.24 5.28
C ILE A 38 -3.29 6.37 5.54
N VAL A 39 -2.69 7.53 5.27
CA VAL A 39 -1.26 7.78 5.50
C VAL A 39 -0.89 7.69 6.98
N ASN A 40 -1.81 8.07 7.87
CA ASN A 40 -1.57 8.06 9.32
C ASN A 40 -1.87 6.70 9.99
N LEU A 41 -2.71 5.84 9.39
CA LEU A 41 -3.09 4.53 9.95
C LEU A 41 -1.89 3.67 10.41
N PRO A 42 -0.79 3.52 9.64
CA PRO A 42 0.34 2.68 10.04
C PRO A 42 1.09 3.11 11.32
N GLU A 43 0.88 4.34 11.80
CA GLU A 43 1.51 4.87 13.01
C GLU A 43 0.52 4.96 14.18
N GLN A 44 -0.75 4.63 13.99
CA GLN A 44 -1.75 4.76 15.04
C GLN A 44 -1.53 3.81 16.22
N PHE A 45 -1.94 4.28 17.40
CA PHE A 45 -1.95 3.52 18.65
C PHE A 45 -3.39 3.40 19.17
N VAL A 46 -3.74 2.21 19.67
CA VAL A 46 -5.03 1.92 20.27
C VAL A 46 -4.78 1.26 21.62
N PHE A 47 -5.39 1.80 22.69
CA PHE A 47 -5.18 1.35 24.08
C PHE A 47 -3.68 1.25 24.48
N GLY A 48 -2.88 2.22 24.04
CA GLY A 48 -1.45 2.28 24.36
C GLY A 48 -0.56 1.28 23.57
N LYS A 49 -1.12 0.55 22.60
CA LYS A 49 -0.38 -0.40 21.75
C LYS A 49 -0.42 0.04 20.28
N PRO A 50 0.65 -0.19 19.49
CA PRO A 50 0.61 0.06 18.06
C PRO A 50 -0.52 -0.75 17.41
N LEU A 51 -1.33 -0.11 16.57
CA LEU A 51 -2.36 -0.78 15.76
C LEU A 51 -1.72 -1.76 14.76
N CYS A 52 -0.59 -1.36 14.18
CA CYS A 52 0.18 -2.15 13.22
C CYS A 52 1.59 -2.42 13.78
N PRO A 53 1.81 -3.53 14.50
CA PRO A 53 3.07 -3.77 15.22
C PRO A 53 4.28 -3.99 14.31
N THR A 54 4.11 -4.71 13.20
CA THR A 54 5.20 -5.06 12.29
C THR A 54 5.26 -4.16 11.07
N ILE A 55 6.40 -4.18 10.35
CA ILE A 55 6.51 -3.47 9.08
C ILE A 55 5.53 -4.00 8.03
N PHE A 56 5.19 -5.29 8.09
CA PHE A 56 4.26 -5.92 7.17
C PHE A 56 2.83 -5.48 7.49
N ASP A 57 2.43 -5.41 8.76
CA ASP A 57 1.12 -4.87 9.15
C ASP A 57 0.93 -3.44 8.61
N LYS A 58 1.96 -2.61 8.78
CA LYS A 58 1.99 -1.22 8.31
C LYS A 58 1.89 -1.12 6.78
N ALA A 59 2.59 -2.00 6.07
CA ALA A 59 2.57 -2.05 4.62
C ALA A 59 1.20 -2.52 4.10
N THR A 60 0.64 -3.56 4.72
CA THR A 60 -0.65 -4.15 4.35
C THR A 60 -1.79 -3.18 4.57
N ILE A 61 -1.87 -2.51 5.73
CA ILE A 61 -3.00 -1.59 5.98
C ILE A 61 -3.01 -0.43 4.99
N LEU A 62 -1.82 0.09 4.63
CA LEU A 62 -1.67 1.14 3.62
C LEU A 62 -2.13 0.65 2.24
N PHE A 63 -1.69 -0.55 1.85
CA PHE A 63 -2.06 -1.20 0.59
C PHE A 63 -3.57 -1.43 0.47
N VAL A 64 -4.15 -2.08 1.48
CA VAL A 64 -5.56 -2.46 1.51
C VAL A 64 -6.47 -1.24 1.49
N GLN A 65 -6.18 -0.24 2.32
CA GLN A 65 -7.04 0.93 2.44
C GLN A 65 -7.00 1.82 1.18
N LEU A 66 -5.85 1.93 0.51
CA LEU A 66 -5.77 2.63 -0.77
C LEU A 66 -6.64 1.96 -1.86
N ILE A 67 -6.70 0.63 -1.88
CA ILE A 67 -7.60 -0.10 -2.78
C ILE A 67 -9.06 0.13 -2.39
N LYS A 68 -9.40 -0.03 -1.10
CA LYS A 68 -10.79 0.04 -0.62
C LYS A 68 -11.40 1.42 -0.72
N LYS A 69 -10.64 2.47 -0.42
CA LYS A 69 -11.16 3.85 -0.36
C LYS A 69 -11.15 4.56 -1.71
N ASN A 70 -10.45 4.04 -2.72
CA ASN A 70 -10.37 4.61 -4.06
C ASN A 70 -10.18 6.14 -4.06
N VAL A 71 -9.16 6.61 -3.33
CA VAL A 71 -8.94 8.04 -3.05
C VAL A 71 -8.51 8.85 -4.27
N PHE A 72 -8.19 8.20 -5.39
CA PHE A 72 -7.87 8.81 -6.67
C PHE A 72 -8.97 8.57 -7.71
N ALA A 73 -9.08 9.48 -8.68
CA ALA A 73 -10.02 9.31 -9.79
C ALA A 73 -9.73 8.05 -10.62
N ASN A 74 -8.44 7.73 -10.83
CA ASN A 74 -7.98 6.60 -11.63
C ASN A 74 -6.76 5.92 -10.99
N ALA A 75 -6.45 4.72 -11.49
CA ALA A 75 -5.27 3.95 -11.12
C ALA A 75 -5.12 3.57 -9.63
N ASN A 76 -6.20 3.50 -8.85
CA ASN A 76 -6.15 3.18 -7.40
C ASN A 76 -5.40 1.87 -7.09
N LYS A 77 -5.77 0.75 -7.73
CA LYS A 77 -5.11 -0.56 -7.52
C LYS A 77 -3.61 -0.53 -7.85
N ARG A 78 -3.26 0.05 -9.00
CA ARG A 78 -1.86 0.23 -9.45
C ARG A 78 -1.07 1.09 -8.47
N THR A 79 -1.67 2.19 -8.02
CA THR A 79 -1.07 3.11 -7.04
C THR A 79 -0.82 2.41 -5.71
N ALA A 80 -1.83 1.68 -5.19
CA ALA A 80 -1.71 0.95 -3.94
C ALA A 80 -0.58 -0.08 -3.98
N PHE A 81 -0.45 -0.83 -5.08
CA PHE A 81 0.64 -1.79 -5.26
C PHE A 81 2.02 -1.10 -5.31
N PHE A 82 2.17 -0.01 -6.04
CA PHE A 82 3.43 0.73 -6.07
C PHE A 82 3.78 1.35 -4.71
N VAL A 83 2.78 1.81 -3.96
CA VAL A 83 2.95 2.29 -2.59
C VAL A 83 3.42 1.17 -1.67
N LEU A 84 2.82 -0.03 -1.74
CA LEU A 84 3.27 -1.21 -1.00
C LEU A 84 4.75 -1.50 -1.25
N VAL A 85 5.12 -1.65 -2.52
CA VAL A 85 6.51 -1.95 -2.92
C VAL A 85 7.46 -0.84 -2.45
N LYS A 86 7.08 0.43 -2.62
CA LYS A 86 7.93 1.55 -2.23
C LYS A 86 8.10 1.65 -0.72
N PHE A 87 7.04 1.45 0.04
CA PHE A 87 7.08 1.46 1.50
C PHE A 87 8.02 0.37 2.02
N LEU A 88 7.89 -0.86 1.52
CA LEU A 88 8.79 -1.97 1.87
C LEU A 88 10.25 -1.64 1.50
N GLN A 89 10.48 -1.09 0.30
CA GLN A 89 11.82 -0.69 -0.16
C GLN A 89 12.48 0.35 0.75
N LEU A 90 11.73 1.40 1.14
CA LEU A 90 12.22 2.43 2.07
C LEU A 90 12.63 1.81 3.42
N ASN A 91 11.98 0.72 3.81
CA ASN A 91 12.22 0.01 5.06
C ASN A 91 13.13 -1.21 4.91
N GLN A 92 13.97 -1.26 3.87
CA GLN A 92 15.00 -2.28 3.64
C GLN A 92 14.46 -3.68 3.31
N TYR A 93 13.29 -3.75 2.66
CA TYR A 93 12.73 -4.98 2.11
C TYR A 93 12.60 -4.89 0.59
N ARG A 94 12.98 -5.95 -0.11
CA ARG A 94 12.56 -6.22 -1.49
C ARG A 94 11.26 -6.98 -1.45
N PHE A 95 10.33 -6.61 -2.31
CA PHE A 95 9.08 -7.30 -2.52
C PHE A 95 9.09 -7.95 -3.90
N SER A 96 8.83 -9.25 -3.98
CA SER A 96 8.93 -10.00 -5.24
C SER A 96 7.73 -10.92 -5.41
N VAL A 97 6.93 -10.63 -6.43
CA VAL A 97 5.76 -11.39 -6.86
C VAL A 97 5.69 -11.37 -8.39
N THR A 98 5.01 -12.34 -8.98
CA THR A 98 4.66 -12.28 -10.40
C THR A 98 3.59 -11.20 -10.65
N VAL A 99 3.44 -10.78 -11.90
CA VAL A 99 2.39 -9.83 -12.29
C VAL A 99 1.00 -10.41 -12.03
N GLU A 100 0.82 -11.69 -12.31
CA GLU A 100 -0.46 -12.39 -12.09
C GLU A 100 -0.84 -12.42 -10.60
N GLU A 101 0.08 -12.79 -9.72
CA GLU A 101 -0.15 -12.77 -8.27
C GLU A 101 -0.48 -11.36 -7.76
N ALA A 102 0.24 -10.34 -8.23
CA ALA A 102 -0.03 -8.96 -7.87
C ALA A 102 -1.44 -8.50 -8.30
N VAL A 103 -1.84 -8.85 -9.53
CA VAL A 103 -3.17 -8.51 -10.05
C VAL A 103 -4.26 -9.24 -9.27
N ASN A 104 -4.11 -10.55 -9.05
CA ASN A 104 -5.07 -11.36 -8.30
C ASN A 104 -5.26 -10.81 -6.89
N MET A 105 -4.17 -10.53 -6.17
CA MET A 105 -4.24 -9.94 -4.83
C MET A 105 -4.96 -8.58 -4.82
N CYS A 106 -4.66 -7.70 -5.78
CA CYS A 106 -5.35 -6.41 -5.89
C CYS A 106 -6.85 -6.56 -6.17
N VAL A 107 -7.25 -7.56 -6.95
CA VAL A 107 -8.66 -7.85 -7.27
C VAL A 107 -9.36 -8.46 -6.05
N THR A 108 -8.76 -9.45 -5.40
CA THR A 108 -9.23 -10.06 -4.15
C THR A 108 -9.52 -8.99 -3.11
N ILE A 109 -8.55 -8.13 -2.81
CA ILE A 109 -8.73 -7.03 -1.86
C ILE A 109 -9.84 -6.06 -2.31
N ALA A 110 -10.00 -5.80 -3.61
CA ALA A 110 -11.04 -4.89 -4.07
C ALA A 110 -12.46 -5.46 -3.83
N VAL A 111 -12.64 -6.77 -4.04
CA VAL A 111 -13.96 -7.41 -4.04
C VAL A 111 -14.36 -7.94 -2.66
N GLU A 112 -13.44 -8.54 -1.91
CA GLU A 112 -13.76 -9.21 -0.64
C GLU A 112 -14.03 -8.23 0.52
N SER A 113 -14.91 -8.57 1.44
CA SER A 113 -15.11 -7.76 2.65
C SER A 113 -13.83 -7.70 3.50
N LEU A 114 -13.50 -6.52 4.02
CA LEU A 114 -12.35 -6.37 4.91
C LEU A 114 -12.72 -6.83 6.32
N THR A 115 -12.23 -8.01 6.69
CA THR A 115 -12.31 -8.62 8.02
C THR A 115 -10.91 -8.79 8.62
N ASP A 116 -10.80 -9.04 9.92
CA ASP A 116 -9.52 -9.32 10.58
C ASP A 116 -8.81 -10.55 10.00
N GLU A 117 -9.58 -11.57 9.59
CA GLU A 117 -9.07 -12.77 8.93
C GLU A 117 -8.48 -12.46 7.54
N SER A 118 -9.21 -11.67 6.72
CA SER A 118 -8.71 -11.24 5.42
C SER A 118 -7.45 -10.40 5.56
N LEU A 119 -7.40 -9.48 6.54
CA LEU A 119 -6.24 -8.62 6.78
C LEU A 119 -5.02 -9.44 7.22
N THR A 120 -5.23 -10.45 8.09
CA THR A 120 -4.19 -11.40 8.49
C THR A 120 -3.64 -12.17 7.27
N THR A 121 -4.53 -12.61 6.39
CA THR A 121 -4.16 -13.30 5.14
C THR A 121 -3.32 -12.40 4.22
N TYR A 122 -3.74 -11.14 4.03
CA TYR A 122 -3.01 -10.19 3.21
C TYR A 122 -1.64 -9.85 3.82
N THR A 123 -1.55 -9.68 5.14
CA THR A 123 -0.27 -9.46 5.82
C THR A 123 0.67 -10.64 5.67
N LYS A 124 0.16 -11.86 5.81
CA LYS A 124 0.94 -13.07 5.57
C LYS A 124 1.50 -13.09 4.15
N TRP A 125 0.66 -12.83 3.14
CA TRP A 125 1.10 -12.75 1.75
C TRP A 125 2.18 -11.68 1.54
N VAL A 126 2.01 -10.48 2.12
CA VAL A 126 3.02 -9.41 2.07
C VAL A 126 4.35 -9.87 2.69
N SER A 127 4.29 -10.53 3.85
CA SER A 127 5.47 -11.02 4.56
C SER A 127 6.22 -12.11 3.79
N GLU A 128 5.50 -13.10 3.24
CA GLU A 128 6.09 -14.24 2.53
C GLU A 128 6.84 -13.83 1.26
N HIS A 129 6.40 -12.75 0.61
CA HIS A 129 7.02 -12.21 -0.59
C HIS A 129 8.03 -11.08 -0.32
N SER A 130 8.34 -10.82 0.95
CA SER A 130 9.26 -9.77 1.38
C SER A 130 10.59 -10.33 1.87
N PHE A 131 11.69 -9.84 1.30
CA PHE A 131 13.05 -10.27 1.61
C PHE A 131 13.86 -9.09 2.12
N ARG A 132 14.49 -9.24 3.29
CA ARG A 132 15.34 -8.19 3.83
C ARG A 132 16.56 -7.99 2.95
N ILE A 133 16.86 -6.74 2.61
CA ILE A 133 18.05 -6.40 1.84
C ILE A 133 19.23 -6.39 2.82
N ASN A 134 20.01 -7.46 2.82
CA ASN A 134 21.31 -7.45 3.49
C ASN A 134 22.23 -6.56 2.65
N GLY A 135 22.50 -5.35 3.14
CA GLY A 135 23.39 -4.40 2.46
C GLY A 135 24.77 -5.01 2.30
N LYS A 136 25.09 -5.53 1.11
CA LYS A 136 26.45 -5.38 0.61
C LYS A 136 26.53 -3.94 0.08
N LYS A 137 27.30 -3.13 0.81
CA LYS A 137 27.79 -1.83 0.36
C LYS A 137 28.43 -1.96 -1.02
#